data_AF-A0A8S2PRP5-F1
#
_entry.id   AF-A0A8S2PRP5-F1
#
_cell.length_a   1.000
_cell.length_b   1.000
_cell.length_c   1.000
_cell.angle_alpha   90.00
_cell.angle_beta   90.00
_cell.angle_gamma   90.00
#
_symmetry.space_group_name_H-M   'P 1'
#
loop_
_entity.id
_entity.type
_entity.pdbx_description
1 polymer ?
#
loop_
_entity_poly.entity_id
_entity_poly.type
_entity_poly.pdbx_seq_one_letter_code
_entity_poly.pdbx_strand_id
1 'polypeptide(L)'
;MGMDALSIRTAQHWFNRFKNDNFELDDLPRAERPLEVDIDVLKQLIEEDPRLTTGCLAERLGYSHTTVETHLCELGKMWKYGVWIPHELSPLQLQHRVDACMELMTSHRNYQWLHNLVTGDEKLPLVPFAVQSSKREKIRRREAPQNGSCRLLRPKVPGLLRA
;
A
#
# COMPACT_ATOMS: atom_id res chain seq x y z
N MET A 1 29.08 25.64 -40.73
CA MET A 1 28.83 25.71 -39.27
C MET A 1 28.41 24.31 -38.85
N GLY A 2 29.20 23.64 -38.00
CA GLY A 2 28.96 22.23 -37.64
C GLY A 2 27.66 22.05 -36.86
N MET A 3 27.00 20.90 -37.01
CA MET A 3 25.71 20.60 -36.38
C MET A 3 25.74 20.62 -34.85
N ASP A 4 26.93 20.59 -34.23
CA ASP A 4 27.17 20.68 -32.79
C ASP A 4 27.57 22.08 -32.27
N ALA A 5 27.50 23.12 -33.11
CA ALA A 5 27.83 24.47 -32.66
C ALA A 5 26.72 25.09 -31.79
N LEU A 6 27.11 25.73 -30.68
CA LEU A 6 26.18 26.48 -29.82
C LEU A 6 25.43 27.55 -30.62
N SER A 7 24.15 27.76 -30.28
CA SER A 7 23.38 28.85 -30.88
C SER A 7 23.95 30.22 -30.49
N ILE A 8 23.82 31.20 -31.39
CA ILE A 8 24.25 32.59 -31.12
C ILE A 8 23.60 33.14 -29.85
N ARG A 9 22.33 32.79 -29.58
CA ARG A 9 21.61 33.21 -28.37
C ARG A 9 22.22 32.63 -27.10
N THR A 10 22.63 31.36 -27.15
CA THR A 10 23.29 30.68 -26.04
C THR A 10 24.64 31.32 -25.75
N ALA A 11 25.43 31.62 -26.80
CA ALA A 11 26.72 32.30 -26.66
C ALA A 11 26.58 33.72 -26.05
N GLN A 12 25.59 34.50 -26.48
CA GLN A 12 25.31 35.83 -25.91
C GLN A 12 24.86 35.74 -24.45
N HIS A 13 24.05 34.74 -24.08
CA HIS A 13 23.63 34.52 -22.71
C HIS A 13 24.82 34.24 -21.78
N TRP A 14 25.71 33.32 -22.18
CA TRP A 14 26.94 33.02 -21.43
C TRP A 14 27.89 34.21 -21.34
N PHE A 15 28.04 34.97 -22.43
CA PHE A 15 28.88 36.17 -22.43
C PHE A 15 28.38 37.23 -21.42
N ASN A 16 27.07 37.43 -21.34
CA ASN A 16 26.49 38.32 -20.33
C ASN A 16 26.66 37.78 -18.90
N ARG A 17 26.57 36.45 -18.70
CA ARG A 17 26.81 35.83 -17.38
C ARG A 17 28.24 36.07 -16.90
N PHE A 18 29.23 35.87 -17.79
CA PHE A 18 30.64 36.12 -17.49
C PHE A 18 30.96 37.61 -17.27
N LYS A 19 30.29 38.51 -17.98
CA LYS A 19 30.42 39.96 -17.76
C LYS A 19 29.96 40.41 -16.38
N ASN A 20 29.06 39.65 -15.75
CA ASN A 20 28.55 39.90 -14.40
C ASN A 20 29.34 39.10 -13.33
N ASP A 21 30.59 38.71 -13.62
CA ASP A 21 31.48 37.92 -12.75
C ASP A 21 30.90 36.57 -12.28
N ASN A 22 29.86 36.05 -12.95
CA ASN A 22 29.31 34.73 -12.68
C ASN A 22 29.95 33.69 -13.61
N PHE A 23 30.96 33.00 -13.10
CA PHE A 23 31.70 31.94 -13.79
C PHE A 23 31.22 30.53 -13.46
N GLU A 24 30.08 30.39 -12.76
CA GLU A 24 29.50 29.08 -12.49
C GLU A 24 29.00 28.46 -13.80
N LEU A 25 29.60 27.32 -14.16
CA LEU A 25 29.24 26.57 -15.36
C LEU A 25 28.10 25.59 -15.12
N ASP A 26 27.81 25.30 -13.85
CA ASP A 26 26.71 24.42 -13.48
C ASP A 26 25.36 25.12 -13.73
N ASP A 27 24.39 24.30 -14.13
CA ASP A 27 23.00 24.72 -14.21
C ASP A 27 22.51 25.05 -12.79
N LEU A 28 21.86 26.20 -12.65
CA LEU A 28 21.16 26.51 -11.41
C LEU A 28 20.13 25.41 -11.11
N PRO A 29 19.89 25.09 -9.83
CA PRO A 29 18.84 24.15 -9.46
C PRO A 29 17.55 24.58 -10.14
N ARG A 30 17.05 23.71 -11.03
CA ARG A 30 15.83 23.97 -11.77
C ARG A 30 14.71 24.13 -10.74
N ALA A 31 13.92 25.19 -10.86
CA ALA A 31 12.71 25.33 -10.06
C ALA A 31 11.86 24.07 -10.24
N GLU A 32 11.74 23.28 -9.19
CA GLU A 32 10.90 22.10 -9.20
C GLU A 32 9.45 22.54 -9.34
N ARG A 33 8.65 21.73 -10.04
CA ARG A 33 7.22 21.99 -10.16
C ARG A 33 6.61 21.73 -8.77
N PRO A 34 5.91 22.68 -8.14
CA PRO A 34 5.27 22.42 -6.86
C PRO A 34 4.15 21.37 -7.09
N LEU A 35 4.44 20.14 -6.68
CA LEU A 35 3.45 19.09 -6.50
C LEU A 35 3.15 19.08 -5.00
N GLU A 36 2.53 20.16 -4.53
CA GLU A 36 2.24 20.33 -3.10
C GLU A 36 1.01 19.50 -2.75
N VAL A 37 1.17 18.17 -2.76
CA VAL A 37 0.24 17.30 -2.07
C VAL A 37 0.41 17.59 -0.59
N ASP A 38 -0.69 17.85 0.10
CA ASP A 38 -0.69 17.96 1.54
C ASP A 38 -0.35 16.58 2.15
N ILE A 39 0.93 16.42 2.48
CA ILE A 39 1.50 15.17 2.99
C ILE A 39 0.88 14.83 4.34
N ASP A 40 0.53 15.82 5.15
CA ASP A 40 -0.03 15.61 6.48
C ASP A 40 -1.46 15.11 6.40
N VAL A 41 -2.27 15.65 5.47
CA VAL A 41 -3.60 15.11 5.18
C VAL A 41 -3.52 13.70 4.60
N LEU A 42 -2.56 13.42 3.71
CA LEU A 42 -2.34 12.07 3.18
C LEU A 42 -1.99 11.07 4.30
N LYS A 43 -1.11 11.45 5.24
CA LYS A 43 -0.76 10.61 6.40
C LYS A 43 -1.98 10.35 7.28
N GLN A 44 -2.77 11.38 7.58
CA GLN A 44 -3.98 11.26 8.40
C GLN A 44 -4.97 10.25 7.78
N LEU A 45 -5.21 10.33 6.47
CA LEU A 45 -6.11 9.39 5.78
C LEU A 45 -5.62 7.94 5.87
N ILE A 46 -4.31 7.71 5.82
CA ILE A 46 -3.71 6.38 5.94
C ILE A 46 -3.82 5.84 7.37
N GLU A 47 -3.67 6.70 8.37
CA GLU A 47 -3.80 6.32 9.79
C GLU A 47 -5.26 6.00 10.14
N GLU A 48 -6.22 6.73 9.59
CA GLU A 48 -7.66 6.47 9.78
C GLU A 48 -8.11 5.15 9.15
N ASP A 49 -7.66 4.85 7.94
CA ASP A 49 -7.94 3.57 7.27
C ASP A 49 -6.78 3.13 6.36
N PRO A 50 -5.90 2.24 6.85
CA PRO A 50 -4.79 1.70 6.08
C PRO A 50 -5.19 0.85 4.87
N ARG A 51 -6.49 0.51 4.72
CA ARG A 51 -6.99 -0.33 3.63
C ARG A 51 -7.47 0.47 2.42
N LEU A 52 -7.40 1.80 2.47
CA LEU A 52 -7.77 2.65 1.35
C LEU A 52 -6.87 2.38 0.14
N THR A 53 -7.50 2.32 -1.03
CA THR A 53 -6.77 2.22 -2.29
C THR A 53 -6.21 3.59 -2.69
N THR A 54 -5.12 3.57 -3.44
CA THR A 54 -4.52 4.76 -4.08
C THR A 54 -5.54 5.57 -4.89
N GLY A 55 -6.47 4.90 -5.57
CA GLY A 55 -7.57 5.56 -6.28
C GLY A 55 -8.55 6.29 -5.37
N CYS A 56 -8.92 5.68 -4.23
CA CYS A 56 -9.81 6.34 -3.26
C CYS A 56 -9.11 7.53 -2.59
N LEU A 57 -7.81 7.41 -2.30
CA LEU A 57 -7.00 8.51 -1.79
C LEU A 57 -6.90 9.66 -2.81
N ALA A 58 -6.68 9.34 -4.08
CA ALA A 58 -6.64 10.31 -5.18
C ALA A 58 -7.99 11.05 -5.34
N GLU A 59 -9.11 10.35 -5.29
CA GLU A 59 -10.45 10.96 -5.34
C GLU A 59 -10.72 11.89 -4.14
N ARG A 60 -10.31 11.49 -2.93
CA ARG A 60 -10.50 12.31 -1.71
C ARG A 60 -9.63 13.56 -1.71
N LEU A 61 -8.40 13.45 -2.19
CA LEU A 61 -7.43 14.54 -2.19
C LEU A 61 -7.50 15.40 -3.45
N GLY A 62 -8.20 14.96 -4.49
CA GLY A 62 -8.29 15.65 -5.78
C GLY A 62 -7.03 15.57 -6.65
N TYR A 63 -6.11 14.64 -6.34
CA TYR A 63 -4.87 14.43 -7.09
C TYR A 63 -4.99 13.30 -8.09
N SER A 64 -4.03 13.20 -9.02
CA SER A 64 -3.94 12.01 -9.87
C SER A 64 -3.48 10.81 -9.06
N HIS A 65 -3.92 9.61 -9.48
CA HIS A 65 -3.47 8.34 -8.89
C HIS A 65 -1.94 8.23 -8.83
N THR A 66 -1.25 8.61 -9.91
CA THR A 66 0.21 8.55 -10.00
C THR A 66 0.89 9.45 -8.97
N THR A 67 0.32 10.62 -8.70
CA THR A 67 0.85 11.58 -7.73
C THR A 67 0.73 11.04 -6.30
N VAL A 68 -0.40 10.43 -5.96
CA VAL A 68 -0.58 9.79 -4.65
C VAL A 68 0.38 8.61 -4.49
N GLU A 69 0.56 7.80 -5.53
CA GLU A 69 1.48 6.66 -5.50
C GLU A 69 2.94 7.09 -5.32
N THR A 70 3.40 8.16 -6.00
CA THR A 70 4.76 8.69 -5.81
C THR A 70 4.99 9.16 -4.38
N HIS A 71 4.04 9.92 -3.80
CA HIS A 71 4.16 10.39 -2.43
C HIS A 71 4.06 9.28 -1.39
N LEU A 72 3.26 8.24 -1.62
CA LEU A 72 3.24 7.05 -0.75
C LEU A 72 4.59 6.35 -0.74
N CYS A 73 5.25 6.24 -1.89
CA CYS A 73 6.61 5.71 -2.00
C CYS A 73 7.64 6.57 -1.27
N GLU A 74 7.57 7.90 -1.40
CA GLU A 74 8.42 8.85 -0.66
C GLU A 74 8.23 8.73 0.86
N LEU A 75 7.00 8.45 1.31
CA LEU A 75 6.67 8.19 2.72
C LEU A 75 7.08 6.78 3.19
N GLY A 76 7.62 5.93 2.32
CA GLY A 76 7.97 4.55 2.63
C GLY A 76 6.76 3.66 2.92
N LYS A 77 5.56 4.05 2.48
CA LYS A 77 4.33 3.28 2.64
C LYS A 77 4.19 2.31 1.46
N MET A 78 4.00 1.04 1.78
CA MET A 78 3.76 -0.01 0.79
C MET A 78 2.49 -0.78 1.11
N TRP A 79 1.76 -1.16 0.07
CA TRP A 79 0.59 -2.01 0.23
C TRP A 79 1.00 -3.40 0.72
N LYS A 80 0.32 -3.89 1.76
CA LYS A 80 0.48 -5.25 2.29
C LYS A 80 -0.89 -5.92 2.36
N TYR A 81 -0.92 -7.21 2.07
CA TYR A 81 -2.14 -7.99 2.27
C TYR A 81 -2.46 -8.11 3.77
N GLY A 82 -3.76 -8.11 4.07
CA GLY A 82 -4.22 -8.38 5.43
C GLY A 82 -3.87 -9.81 5.85
N VAL A 83 -3.59 -9.99 7.13
CA VAL A 83 -3.42 -11.32 7.73
C VAL A 83 -4.79 -11.98 7.85
N TRP A 84 -4.90 -13.25 7.45
CA TRP A 84 -6.11 -14.01 7.67
C TRP A 84 -6.24 -14.38 9.14
N ILE A 85 -7.36 -13.99 9.76
CA ILE A 85 -7.68 -14.29 11.15
C ILE A 85 -8.78 -15.37 11.14
N PRO A 86 -8.55 -16.55 11.74
CA PRO A 86 -9.50 -17.67 11.66
C PRO A 86 -10.89 -17.36 12.22
N HIS A 87 -10.93 -16.64 13.34
CA HIS A 87 -12.16 -16.36 14.08
C HIS A 87 -12.17 -14.94 14.60
N GLU A 88 -13.35 -14.33 14.52
CA GLU A 88 -13.68 -13.09 15.21
C GLU A 88 -14.02 -13.42 16.67
N LEU A 89 -13.13 -12.99 17.58
CA LEU A 89 -13.23 -13.31 19.00
C LEU A 89 -14.11 -12.29 19.72
N SER A 90 -14.93 -12.77 20.65
CA SER A 90 -15.65 -11.90 21.57
C SER A 90 -14.70 -11.29 22.61
N PRO A 91 -15.06 -10.14 23.22
CA PRO A 91 -14.25 -9.54 24.28
C PRO A 91 -13.97 -10.51 25.45
N LEU A 92 -14.94 -11.36 25.79
CA LEU A 92 -14.79 -12.38 26.83
C LEU A 92 -13.76 -13.45 26.41
N GLN A 93 -13.82 -13.93 25.16
CA GLN A 93 -12.85 -14.90 24.64
C GLN A 93 -11.44 -14.31 24.56
N LEU A 94 -11.30 -13.02 24.23
CA LEU A 94 -10.02 -12.32 24.25
C LEU A 94 -9.45 -12.29 25.67
N GLN A 95 -10.26 -11.91 26.66
CA GLN A 95 -9.81 -11.85 28.05
C GLN A 95 -9.36 -13.23 28.56
N HIS A 96 -10.16 -14.27 28.34
CA HIS A 96 -9.79 -15.64 28.74
C HIS A 96 -8.46 -16.10 28.11
N ARG A 97 -8.22 -15.76 26.84
CA ARG A 97 -6.95 -16.07 26.17
C ARG A 97 -5.78 -15.32 26.80
N VAL A 98 -5.95 -14.03 27.13
CA VAL A 98 -4.93 -13.23 27.81
C VAL A 98 -4.63 -13.82 29.18
N ASP A 99 -5.65 -14.12 29.97
CA ASP A 99 -5.51 -14.68 31.32
C ASP A 99 -4.78 -16.03 31.29
N ALA A 100 -5.18 -16.93 30.39
CA ALA A 100 -4.51 -18.23 30.23
C ALA A 100 -3.04 -18.08 29.81
N CYS A 101 -2.73 -17.17 28.89
CA CYS A 101 -1.35 -16.90 28.49
C CYS A 101 -0.54 -16.30 29.64
N MET A 102 -1.11 -15.35 30.40
CA MET A 102 -0.45 -14.72 31.55
C MET A 102 -0.19 -15.73 32.66
N GLU A 103 -1.13 -16.63 32.93
CA GLU A 103 -0.95 -17.73 33.89
C GLU A 103 0.17 -18.67 33.44
N LEU A 104 0.18 -19.11 32.18
CA LEU A 104 1.25 -19.96 31.64
C LEU A 104 2.63 -19.27 31.72
N MET A 105 2.70 -17.97 31.39
CA MET A 105 3.94 -17.20 31.48
C MET A 105 4.45 -17.04 32.92
N THR A 106 3.54 -16.84 33.88
CA THR A 106 3.92 -16.56 35.28
C THR A 106 4.20 -17.81 36.10
N SER A 107 3.43 -18.87 35.89
CA SER A 107 3.60 -20.16 36.57
C SER A 107 4.83 -20.92 36.07
N HIS A 108 5.18 -20.76 34.79
CA HIS A 108 6.28 -21.49 34.17
C HIS A 108 7.34 -20.55 33.58
N ARG A 109 8.00 -19.79 34.47
CA ARG A 109 9.03 -18.80 34.08
C ARG A 109 10.26 -19.42 33.41
N ASN A 110 10.50 -20.71 33.63
CA ASN A 110 11.56 -21.47 32.96
C ASN A 110 10.95 -22.38 31.89
N TYR A 111 11.67 -22.66 30.80
CA TYR A 111 11.17 -23.49 29.70
C TYR A 111 11.27 -25.01 29.95
N GLN A 112 11.59 -25.46 31.17
CA GLN A 112 11.84 -26.87 31.47
C GLN A 112 10.60 -27.76 31.33
N TRP A 113 9.40 -27.20 31.54
CA TRP A 113 8.13 -27.92 31.38
C TRP A 113 7.80 -28.26 29.92
N LEU A 114 8.32 -27.49 28.95
CA LEU A 114 8.09 -27.74 27.53
C LEU A 114 8.64 -29.10 27.09
N HIS A 115 9.68 -29.60 27.75
CA HIS A 115 10.25 -30.92 27.46
C HIS A 115 9.26 -32.05 27.71
N ASN A 116 8.31 -31.86 28.63
CA ASN A 116 7.30 -32.86 28.98
C ASN A 116 5.93 -32.57 28.34
N LEU A 117 5.82 -31.49 27.55
CA LEU A 117 4.56 -31.11 26.92
C LEU A 117 4.29 -32.01 25.69
N VAL A 118 3.18 -32.73 25.73
CA VAL A 118 2.70 -33.54 24.61
C VAL A 118 1.39 -32.92 24.09
N THR A 119 1.37 -32.53 22.82
CA THR A 119 0.20 -31.95 22.14
C THR A 119 -0.21 -32.82 20.95
N GLY A 120 -1.51 -32.93 20.69
CA GLY A 120 -2.05 -33.57 19.49
C GLY A 120 -3.16 -32.71 18.89
N ASP A 121 -3.19 -32.60 17.57
CA ASP A 121 -4.26 -31.94 16.80
C ASP A 121 -4.64 -32.80 15.60
N GLU A 122 -5.92 -32.81 15.25
CA GLU A 122 -6.46 -33.61 14.16
C GLU A 122 -6.59 -32.75 12.90
N LYS A 123 -5.67 -32.95 11.95
CA LYS A 123 -5.74 -32.31 10.64
C LYS A 123 -6.42 -33.22 9.63
N LEU A 124 -7.56 -32.77 9.08
CA LEU A 124 -8.23 -33.49 8.01
C LEU A 124 -7.40 -33.45 6.71
N PRO A 125 -7.12 -34.61 6.07
CA PRO A 125 -6.46 -34.65 4.78
C PRO A 125 -7.39 -34.16 3.68
N LEU A 126 -6.88 -33.31 2.79
CA LEU A 126 -7.62 -32.85 1.63
C LEU A 126 -7.72 -33.99 0.61
N VAL A 127 -8.93 -34.51 0.39
CA VAL A 127 -9.25 -35.38 -0.75
C VAL A 127 -9.70 -34.51 -1.92
N PRO A 128 -9.03 -34.55 -3.09
CA PRO A 128 -9.39 -33.70 -4.22
C PRO A 128 -10.73 -34.15 -4.80
N PHE A 129 -11.76 -33.31 -4.65
CA PHE A 129 -13.02 -33.47 -5.36
C PHE A 129 -12.78 -33.09 -6.83
N ALA A 130 -12.85 -34.06 -7.74
CA ALA A 130 -12.78 -33.81 -9.17
C ALA A 130 -14.02 -33.02 -9.59
N VAL A 131 -13.90 -31.69 -9.65
CA VAL A 131 -14.92 -30.86 -10.30
C VAL A 131 -14.86 -31.21 -11.79
N GLN A 132 -15.82 -32.03 -12.25
CA GLN A 132 -16.06 -32.17 -13.67
C GLN A 132 -16.42 -30.78 -14.21
N SER A 133 -15.48 -30.18 -14.92
CA SER A 133 -15.67 -28.90 -15.58
C SER A 133 -16.69 -29.08 -16.71
N SER A 134 -17.96 -28.83 -16.39
CA SER A 134 -19.00 -28.62 -17.39
C SER A 134 -18.63 -27.37 -18.20
N LYS A 135 -18.47 -27.54 -19.53
CA LYS A 135 -18.17 -26.45 -20.47
C LYS A 135 -19.25 -25.37 -20.33
N ARG A 136 -18.90 -24.20 -19.80
CA ARG A 136 -19.76 -23.00 -19.85
C ARG A 136 -19.75 -22.43 -21.27
N GLU A 137 -20.91 -22.49 -21.91
CA GLU A 137 -21.28 -21.74 -23.12
C GLU A 137 -21.01 -20.24 -22.94
N LYS A 138 -20.41 -19.57 -23.93
CA LYS A 138 -20.07 -18.14 -23.87
C LYS A 138 -21.33 -17.28 -24.02
N ILE A 139 -21.80 -16.69 -22.93
CA ILE A 139 -22.79 -15.60 -22.99
C ILE A 139 -22.12 -14.34 -23.56
N ARG A 140 -22.69 -13.80 -24.64
CA ARG A 140 -22.23 -12.59 -25.36
C ARG A 140 -22.22 -11.36 -24.43
N ARG A 141 -21.18 -10.53 -24.57
CA ARG A 141 -21.03 -9.24 -23.88
C ARG A 141 -22.24 -8.34 -24.17
N ARG A 142 -22.91 -7.87 -23.12
CA ARG A 142 -23.73 -6.65 -23.18
C ARG A 142 -22.89 -5.48 -22.66
N GLU A 143 -23.02 -4.34 -23.32
CA GLU A 143 -22.28 -3.10 -23.06
C GLU A 143 -22.53 -2.54 -21.66
N ALA A 144 -21.53 -1.82 -21.14
CA ALA A 144 -21.49 -1.30 -19.78
C ALA A 144 -22.28 0.01 -19.64
N PRO A 145 -23.07 0.21 -18.57
CA PRO A 145 -23.56 1.52 -18.22
C PRO A 145 -22.44 2.31 -17.52
N GLN A 146 -22.26 3.55 -17.95
CA GLN A 146 -21.50 4.57 -17.23
C GLN A 146 -22.27 4.92 -15.96
N ASN A 147 -21.61 4.81 -14.80
CA ASN A 147 -21.92 5.58 -13.59
C ASN A 147 -20.77 5.36 -12.60
N GLY A 148 -19.98 6.42 -12.41
CA GLY A 148 -18.86 6.49 -11.48
C GLY A 148 -19.37 6.64 -10.05
N SER A 149 -19.24 5.58 -9.28
CA SER A 149 -19.26 5.59 -7.83
C SER A 149 -18.10 4.72 -7.39
N CYS A 150 -17.27 5.25 -6.49
CA CYS A 150 -16.05 4.66 -5.98
C CYS A 150 -16.28 3.17 -5.65
N ARG A 151 -15.87 2.28 -6.56
CA ARG A 151 -16.01 0.84 -6.35
C ARG A 151 -14.93 0.42 -5.40
N LEU A 152 -15.30 0.32 -4.12
CA LEU A 152 -14.63 -0.61 -3.22
C LEU A 152 -14.68 -1.99 -3.88
N LEU A 153 -13.60 -2.37 -4.58
CA LEU A 153 -13.36 -3.77 -4.89
C LEU A 153 -13.07 -4.43 -3.55
N ARG A 154 -14.15 -4.84 -2.86
CA ARG A 154 -14.05 -5.67 -1.68
C ARG A 154 -13.39 -6.98 -2.11
N PRO A 155 -12.21 -7.36 -1.60
CA PRO A 155 -11.90 -8.78 -1.58
C PRO A 155 -12.99 -9.43 -0.73
N LYS A 156 -13.66 -10.44 -1.28
CA LYS A 156 -14.70 -11.18 -0.58
C LYS A 156 -14.02 -12.11 0.42
N VAL A 157 -13.56 -11.53 1.52
CA VAL A 157 -13.03 -12.25 2.69
C VAL A 157 -14.05 -12.07 3.83
N PRO A 158 -14.63 -13.16 4.36
CA PRO A 158 -15.45 -13.08 5.55
C PRO A 158 -14.55 -12.68 6.74
N GLY A 159 -15.00 -11.71 7.53
CA GLY A 159 -14.41 -11.37 8.83
C GLY A 159 -13.06 -10.65 8.75
N LEU A 160 -13.07 -9.33 8.57
CA LEU A 160 -11.91 -8.46 8.85
C LEU A 160 -12.32 -7.51 9.97
N LEU A 161 -11.97 -7.87 11.21
CA LEU A 161 -11.99 -6.94 12.34
C LEU A 161 -10.88 -5.90 12.18
N ARG A 162 -11.17 -4.68 12.65
CA ARG A 162 -10.18 -3.61 12.86
C ARG A 162 -9.17 -4.07 13.91
N ALA A 163 -7.89 -3.87 13.62
CA ALA A 163 -6.86 -3.81 14.64
C ALA A 163 -6.87 -2.40 15.26
#